data_AF-A0A3D5AT92-F1
#
_entry.id   AF-A0A3D5AT92-F1
#
_cell.length_a   1.000
_cell.length_b   1.000
_cell.length_c   1.000
_cell.angle_alpha   90.00
_cell.angle_beta   90.00
_cell.angle_gamma   90.00
#
_symmetry.space_group_name_H-M   'P 1'
#
loop_
_entity.id
_entity.type
_entity.pdbx_description
1 polymer ?
#
loop_
_entity_poly.entity_id
_entity_poly.type
_entity_poly.pdbx_seq_one_letter_code
_entity_poly.pdbx_strand_id
1 'polypeptide(L)'
;SSDLSHNVRLSDFAIIGNVRDRQDHLQLNGIGGALGGGSIVERLYIQRTKVGMWFDGPFDGLTVRDNVIVDQIADALNLRRGISNVRVTNNFMRNLGDDGLAMWSHRITSDEADQNHHNTYDHNTIIAPVLANGIAIYGGRDNTVSDNLVADTVREGGGLHAGYRHGSTRFDGTLTFARNTTVRAGVLDMNWNFGVGALWFYALDGVMDARINVTDSSFLDSTYSAIMAVKGYPTANSVSNVHVENVCIDGAGTYALQLQVVGGASFAGVDARNLGVAGVWRGDPFDITDAGGNSGWQTDIHWNWPMDQPQPVAPPTNCA
;
A
#
# COMPACT_ATOMS: atom_id res chain seq x y z
N SER A 1 23.41 -2.20 -22.75
CA SER A 1 22.94 -0.91 -23.29
C SER A 1 21.47 -1.06 -23.59
N SER A 2 20.59 -0.73 -22.66
CA SER A 2 19.16 -0.60 -22.96
C SER A 2 18.81 0.86 -22.77
N ASP A 3 18.19 1.44 -23.79
CA ASP A 3 18.08 2.89 -23.99
C ASP A 3 17.27 3.58 -22.89
N LEU A 4 17.98 4.06 -21.85
CA LEU A 4 17.43 4.93 -20.81
C LEU A 4 17.18 6.33 -21.37
N SER A 5 15.94 6.79 -21.30
CA SER A 5 15.62 8.20 -21.54
C SER A 5 15.97 9.05 -20.32
N HIS A 6 16.62 10.19 -20.53
CA HIS A 6 17.04 11.13 -19.50
C HIS A 6 16.70 12.57 -19.90
N ASN A 7 16.51 13.46 -18.91
CA ASN A 7 16.11 14.86 -19.12
C ASN A 7 14.87 15.05 -20.02
N VAL A 8 13.93 14.10 -20.00
CA VAL A 8 12.68 14.20 -20.75
C VAL A 8 11.65 14.96 -19.92
N ARG A 9 10.90 15.86 -20.55
CA ARG A 9 9.74 16.51 -19.94
C ARG A 9 8.49 16.23 -20.74
N LEU A 10 7.51 15.58 -20.12
CA LEU A 10 6.17 15.39 -20.65
C LEU A 10 5.22 16.26 -19.83
N SER A 11 4.59 17.25 -20.46
CA SER A 11 3.65 18.12 -19.76
C SER A 11 2.53 18.69 -20.62
N ASP A 12 1.40 18.96 -19.96
CA ASP A 12 0.30 19.78 -20.50
C ASP A 12 -0.47 19.15 -21.68
N PHE A 13 -0.65 17.83 -21.64
CA PHE A 13 -1.47 17.10 -22.62
C PHE A 13 -2.23 15.91 -22.01
N ALA A 14 -3.14 15.33 -22.79
CA ALA A 14 -3.91 14.15 -22.41
C ALA A 14 -3.50 12.91 -23.22
N ILE A 15 -3.51 11.75 -22.57
CA ILE A 15 -3.37 10.43 -23.18
C ILE A 15 -4.68 9.68 -22.93
N ILE A 16 -5.47 9.50 -23.99
CA ILE A 16 -6.78 8.85 -23.88
C ILE A 16 -6.77 7.58 -24.75
N GLY A 17 -6.72 6.43 -24.08
CA GLY A 17 -6.77 5.12 -24.73
C GLY A 17 -8.20 4.63 -25.02
N ASN A 18 -8.24 3.40 -25.54
CA ASN A 18 -9.45 2.61 -25.81
C ASN A 18 -9.22 1.14 -25.39
N VAL A 19 -8.48 0.92 -24.30
CA VAL A 19 -8.30 -0.41 -23.70
C VAL A 19 -9.60 -0.80 -23.00
N ARG A 20 -10.07 -2.03 -23.25
CA ARG A 20 -11.39 -2.52 -22.75
C ARG A 20 -11.29 -3.75 -21.86
N ASP A 21 -10.14 -4.40 -21.87
CA ASP A 21 -9.86 -5.64 -21.17
C ASP A 21 -8.39 -5.64 -20.70
N ARG A 22 -8.13 -6.38 -19.62
CA ARG A 22 -6.78 -6.53 -19.08
C ARG A 22 -6.08 -7.67 -19.78
N GLN A 23 -5.07 -7.35 -20.59
CA GLN A 23 -4.16 -8.33 -21.19
C GLN A 23 -2.74 -8.01 -20.74
N ASP A 24 -2.25 -8.73 -19.72
CA ASP A 24 -1.00 -8.38 -19.03
C ASP A 24 0.23 -8.39 -19.95
N HIS A 25 0.25 -9.28 -20.95
CA HIS A 25 1.34 -9.42 -21.91
C HIS A 25 1.46 -8.26 -22.91
N LEU A 26 0.45 -7.39 -23.01
CA LEU A 26 0.47 -6.25 -23.92
C LEU A 26 0.92 -4.97 -23.20
N GLN A 27 1.80 -4.20 -23.83
CA GLN A 27 2.34 -2.93 -23.32
C GLN A 27 1.42 -1.75 -23.67
N LEU A 28 0.15 -1.82 -23.27
CA LEU A 28 -0.87 -0.79 -23.56
C LEU A 28 -0.93 0.28 -22.47
N ASN A 29 0.24 0.76 -22.02
CA ASN A 29 0.35 1.74 -20.94
C ASN A 29 0.27 3.17 -21.50
N GLY A 30 -0.15 4.15 -20.70
CA GLY A 30 -0.09 5.56 -21.10
C GLY A 30 1.35 6.02 -21.31
N ILE A 31 2.19 5.75 -20.32
CA ILE A 31 3.65 5.95 -20.38
C ILE A 31 4.32 4.66 -19.89
N GLY A 32 5.44 4.29 -20.49
CA GLY A 32 6.26 3.22 -19.93
C GLY A 32 7.67 3.12 -20.47
N GLY A 33 8.39 2.10 -20.01
CA GLY A 33 9.81 1.90 -20.30
C GLY A 33 10.72 2.50 -19.22
N ALA A 34 11.96 2.86 -19.60
CA ALA A 34 12.97 3.40 -18.70
C ALA A 34 13.06 4.94 -18.87
N LEU A 35 12.62 5.67 -17.84
CA LEU A 35 12.55 7.13 -17.85
C LEU A 35 13.13 7.71 -16.54
N GLY A 36 14.39 8.13 -16.56
CA GLY A 36 15.11 8.58 -15.38
C GLY A 36 15.95 9.82 -15.63
N GLY A 37 17.04 9.99 -14.91
CA GLY A 37 18.06 11.02 -15.14
C GLY A 37 17.48 12.43 -15.16
N GLY A 38 16.67 12.79 -14.17
CA GLY A 38 16.07 14.12 -14.04
C GLY A 38 14.81 14.35 -14.88
N SER A 39 14.22 13.28 -15.43
CA SER A 39 12.98 13.39 -16.23
C SER A 39 11.78 13.80 -15.37
N ILE A 40 10.81 14.48 -15.98
CA ILE A 40 9.61 15.00 -15.34
C ILE A 40 8.36 14.64 -16.16
N VAL A 41 7.36 14.05 -15.50
CA VAL A 41 6.03 13.82 -16.04
C VAL A 41 5.02 14.61 -15.21
N GLU A 42 4.39 15.62 -15.79
CA GLU A 42 3.54 16.52 -15.02
C GLU A 42 2.31 17.06 -15.75
N ARG A 43 1.24 17.35 -15.00
CA ARG A 43 0.00 17.96 -15.52
C ARG A 43 -0.59 17.21 -16.71
N LEU A 44 -0.48 15.88 -16.69
CA LEU A 44 -1.11 15.03 -17.68
C LEU A 44 -2.49 14.56 -17.22
N TYR A 45 -3.36 14.31 -18.19
CA TYR A 45 -4.60 13.57 -17.99
C TYR A 45 -4.50 12.23 -18.72
N ILE A 46 -4.50 11.11 -17.99
CA ILE A 46 -4.34 9.77 -18.55
C ILE A 46 -5.59 8.94 -18.27
N GLN A 47 -6.20 8.38 -19.31
CA GLN A 47 -7.46 7.66 -19.20
C GLN A 47 -7.56 6.46 -20.15
N ARG A 48 -8.21 5.36 -19.72
CA ARG A 48 -8.51 4.17 -20.55
C ARG A 48 -7.30 3.53 -21.21
N THR A 49 -6.17 3.51 -20.51
CA THR A 49 -5.01 2.68 -20.83
C THR A 49 -5.01 1.43 -19.94
N LYS A 50 -4.10 0.47 -20.17
CA LYS A 50 -3.97 -0.70 -19.30
C LYS A 50 -3.48 -0.25 -17.93
N VAL A 51 -2.30 0.34 -17.92
CA VAL A 51 -1.66 1.00 -16.78
C VAL A 51 -1.47 2.46 -17.14
N GLY A 52 -1.64 3.38 -16.19
CA GLY A 52 -1.36 4.80 -16.45
C GLY A 52 0.11 5.03 -16.79
N MET A 53 1.00 4.60 -15.88
CA MET A 53 2.45 4.66 -16.06
C MET A 53 3.13 3.38 -15.55
N TRP A 54 3.75 2.59 -16.44
CA TRP A 54 4.51 1.40 -16.05
C TRP A 54 5.99 1.59 -16.38
N PHE A 55 6.79 1.80 -15.34
CA PHE A 55 8.21 2.01 -15.52
C PHE A 55 9.01 0.75 -15.21
N ASP A 56 9.96 0.42 -16.09
CA ASP A 56 10.87 -0.70 -15.93
C ASP A 56 12.30 -0.17 -15.77
N GLY A 57 12.90 -0.47 -14.62
CA GLY A 57 14.27 -0.09 -14.31
C GLY A 57 15.33 -1.14 -14.71
N PRO A 58 16.59 -0.90 -14.31
CA PRO A 58 17.01 0.13 -13.34
C PRO A 58 17.14 1.53 -13.95
N PHE A 59 16.75 2.54 -13.19
CA PHE A 59 17.07 3.97 -13.43
C PHE A 59 16.82 4.80 -12.15
N ASP A 60 17.24 6.06 -12.14
CA ASP A 60 16.97 6.97 -11.03
C ASP A 60 16.39 8.32 -11.45
N GLY A 61 15.94 9.12 -10.47
CA GLY A 61 15.75 10.56 -10.64
C GLY A 61 14.57 10.98 -11.52
N LEU A 62 13.44 10.26 -11.43
CA LEU A 62 12.18 10.64 -12.06
C LEU A 62 11.31 11.46 -11.10
N THR A 63 10.64 12.50 -11.61
CA THR A 63 9.55 13.18 -10.89
C THR A 63 8.23 13.03 -11.63
N VAL A 64 7.19 12.54 -10.96
CA VAL A 64 5.82 12.44 -11.48
C VAL A 64 4.90 13.29 -10.61
N ARG A 65 4.33 14.37 -11.15
CA ARG A 65 3.52 15.28 -10.34
C ARG A 65 2.32 15.93 -11.01
N ASP A 66 1.33 16.31 -10.22
CA ASP A 66 0.19 17.12 -10.69
C ASP A 66 -0.63 16.42 -11.80
N ASN A 67 -0.60 15.09 -11.89
CA ASN A 67 -1.30 14.33 -12.93
C ASN A 67 -2.68 13.86 -12.45
N VAL A 68 -3.57 13.64 -13.42
CA VAL A 68 -4.86 12.97 -13.23
C VAL A 68 -4.83 11.65 -13.99
N ILE A 69 -4.92 10.52 -13.29
CA ILE A 69 -4.89 9.17 -13.88
C ILE A 69 -6.17 8.44 -13.50
N VAL A 70 -7.07 8.23 -14.46
CA VAL A 70 -8.41 7.69 -14.16
C VAL A 70 -8.81 6.58 -15.11
N ASP A 71 -9.66 5.67 -14.66
CA ASP A 71 -10.26 4.60 -15.47
C ASP A 71 -9.23 3.70 -16.14
N GLN A 72 -8.27 3.21 -15.34
CA GLN A 72 -7.27 2.21 -15.76
C GLN A 72 -7.82 0.81 -15.48
N ILE A 73 -7.48 -0.18 -16.31
CA ILE A 73 -7.90 -1.56 -16.08
C ILE A 73 -6.91 -2.38 -15.23
N ALA A 74 -5.75 -1.80 -14.94
CA ALA A 74 -4.76 -2.26 -13.98
C ALA A 74 -4.28 -1.05 -13.15
N ASP A 75 -3.00 -1.01 -12.79
CA ASP A 75 -2.41 0.00 -11.91
C ASP A 75 -2.52 1.44 -12.47
N ALA A 76 -2.51 2.45 -11.60
CA ALA A 76 -2.31 3.83 -12.08
C ALA A 76 -0.84 4.10 -12.39
N LEU A 77 0.06 3.73 -11.47
CA LEU A 77 1.50 3.84 -11.66
C LEU A 77 2.23 2.70 -10.96
N ASN A 78 3.17 2.06 -11.67
CA ASN A 78 4.03 1.03 -11.11
C ASN A 78 5.51 1.35 -11.39
N LEU A 79 6.31 1.41 -10.33
CA LEU A 79 7.78 1.43 -10.40
C LEU A 79 8.26 -0.01 -10.28
N ARG A 80 8.67 -0.62 -11.40
CA ARG A 80 9.17 -2.00 -11.39
C ARG A 80 10.69 -2.05 -11.49
N ARG A 81 11.30 -2.75 -10.52
CA ARG A 81 12.68 -3.26 -10.53
C ARG A 81 13.79 -2.20 -10.57
N GLY A 82 14.51 -2.06 -9.46
CA GLY A 82 15.77 -1.30 -9.40
C GLY A 82 15.62 0.20 -9.67
N ILE A 83 14.43 0.76 -9.45
CA ILE A 83 14.16 2.19 -9.65
C ILE A 83 14.44 2.94 -8.35
N SER A 84 15.14 4.08 -8.44
CA SER A 84 15.51 4.84 -7.24
C SER A 84 15.39 6.35 -7.34
N ASN A 85 15.38 7.02 -6.18
CA ASN A 85 15.34 8.49 -6.09
C ASN A 85 14.19 9.11 -6.90
N VAL A 86 13.05 8.42 -6.97
CA VAL A 86 11.83 8.90 -7.64
C VAL A 86 10.92 9.61 -6.65
N ARG A 87 10.28 10.69 -7.10
CA ARG A 87 9.19 11.34 -6.36
C ARG A 87 7.90 11.29 -7.17
N VAL A 88 6.86 10.67 -6.63
CA VAL A 88 5.50 10.68 -7.18
C VAL A 88 4.62 11.48 -6.24
N THR A 89 4.26 12.70 -6.63
CA THR A 89 3.65 13.67 -5.73
C THR A 89 2.46 14.44 -6.29
N ASN A 90 1.47 14.75 -5.47
CA ASN A 90 0.32 15.58 -5.84
C ASN A 90 -0.44 15.07 -7.08
N ASN A 91 -0.63 13.76 -7.20
CA ASN A 91 -1.41 13.16 -8.29
C ASN A 91 -2.81 12.76 -7.78
N PHE A 92 -3.79 12.80 -8.68
CA PHE A 92 -5.14 12.29 -8.44
C PHE A 92 -5.37 11.02 -9.25
N MET A 93 -5.74 9.92 -8.59
CA MET A 93 -6.01 8.64 -9.21
C MET A 93 -7.39 8.12 -8.80
N ARG A 94 -8.16 7.61 -9.77
CA ARG A 94 -9.49 7.07 -9.47
C ARG A 94 -9.93 5.97 -10.42
N ASN A 95 -10.70 5.00 -9.91
CA ASN A 95 -11.32 3.93 -10.69
C ASN A 95 -10.26 3.11 -11.43
N LEU A 96 -9.50 2.36 -10.64
CA LEU A 96 -8.28 1.65 -11.07
C LEU A 96 -8.54 0.16 -10.99
N GLY A 97 -8.09 -0.62 -11.97
CA GLY A 97 -8.35 -2.06 -12.01
C GLY A 97 -7.34 -2.92 -11.25
N ASP A 98 -6.38 -2.29 -10.56
CA ASP A 98 -5.39 -2.89 -9.65
C ASP A 98 -4.81 -1.76 -8.75
N ASP A 99 -3.62 -1.95 -8.18
CA ASP A 99 -2.94 -1.01 -7.29
C ASP A 99 -2.92 0.44 -7.81
N GLY A 100 -3.32 1.40 -6.99
CA GLY A 100 -3.27 2.81 -7.40
C GLY A 100 -1.83 3.29 -7.63
N LEU A 101 -0.98 3.11 -6.63
CA LEU A 101 0.45 3.31 -6.73
C LEU A 101 1.19 2.06 -6.27
N ALA A 102 2.07 1.52 -7.10
CA ALA A 102 2.85 0.34 -6.76
C ALA A 102 4.35 0.61 -6.86
N MET A 103 5.13 0.12 -5.90
CA MET A 103 6.56 -0.12 -6.05
C MET A 103 6.79 -1.62 -6.05
N TRP A 104 7.07 -2.21 -7.21
CA TRP A 104 7.37 -3.63 -7.31
C TRP A 104 8.87 -3.84 -7.51
N SER A 105 9.59 -4.15 -6.44
CA SER A 105 11.00 -4.54 -6.51
C SER A 105 11.14 -5.95 -7.06
N HIS A 106 10.67 -6.20 -8.29
CA HIS A 106 10.63 -7.52 -8.89
C HIS A 106 12.06 -8.07 -9.04
N ARG A 107 12.39 -9.12 -8.29
CA ARG A 107 13.69 -9.77 -8.34
C ARG A 107 13.84 -10.56 -9.63
N ILE A 108 14.67 -10.04 -10.54
CA ILE A 108 14.99 -10.66 -11.83
C ILE A 108 16.46 -11.11 -11.88
N THR A 109 17.34 -10.34 -11.27
CA THR A 109 18.79 -10.49 -11.22
C THR A 109 19.26 -10.79 -9.79
N SER A 110 19.03 -9.89 -8.84
CA SER A 110 19.42 -10.05 -7.43
C SER A 110 18.69 -9.04 -6.55
N ASP A 111 18.65 -9.29 -5.23
CA ASP A 111 18.09 -8.33 -4.28
C ASP A 111 18.76 -6.96 -4.39
N GLU A 112 20.10 -6.92 -4.39
CA GLU A 112 20.87 -5.67 -4.45
C GLU A 112 20.60 -4.84 -5.71
N ALA A 113 20.46 -5.50 -6.87
CA ALA A 113 20.28 -4.81 -8.15
C ALA A 113 18.83 -4.40 -8.44
N ASP A 114 17.85 -5.13 -7.91
CA ASP A 114 16.45 -4.97 -8.28
C ASP A 114 15.59 -4.30 -7.19
N GLN A 115 16.17 -4.00 -6.02
CA GLN A 115 15.50 -3.22 -4.98
C GLN A 115 15.15 -1.83 -5.51
N ASN A 116 13.87 -1.50 -5.52
CA ASN A 116 13.46 -0.10 -5.60
C ASN A 116 13.90 0.59 -4.30
N HIS A 117 14.52 1.76 -4.39
CA HIS A 117 15.02 2.43 -3.19
C HIS A 117 15.00 3.95 -3.18
N HIS A 118 14.89 4.55 -1.99
CA HIS A 118 14.88 6.01 -1.83
C HIS A 118 13.78 6.68 -2.66
N ASN A 119 12.69 5.98 -2.94
CA ASN A 119 11.54 6.53 -3.64
C ASN A 119 10.53 7.08 -2.64
N THR A 120 9.82 8.12 -3.05
CA THR A 120 8.80 8.78 -2.24
C THR A 120 7.48 8.88 -3.00
N TYR A 121 6.41 8.34 -2.41
CA TYR A 121 5.04 8.60 -2.81
C TYR A 121 4.40 9.55 -1.79
N ASP A 122 4.10 10.78 -2.19
CA ASP A 122 3.58 11.78 -1.26
C ASP A 122 2.47 12.71 -1.77
N HIS A 123 1.55 13.15 -0.90
CA HIS A 123 0.48 14.09 -1.27
C HIS A 123 -0.42 13.60 -2.42
N ASN A 124 -0.52 12.29 -2.67
CA ASN A 124 -1.40 11.76 -3.70
C ASN A 124 -2.80 11.48 -3.13
N THR A 125 -3.81 11.58 -3.99
CA THR A 125 -5.19 11.18 -3.68
C THR A 125 -5.57 9.99 -4.55
N ILE A 126 -5.87 8.86 -3.93
CA ILE A 126 -6.26 7.61 -4.61
C ILE A 126 -7.66 7.22 -4.14
N ILE A 127 -8.61 7.08 -5.07
CA ILE A 127 -10.00 6.79 -4.75
C ILE A 127 -10.49 5.59 -5.57
N ALA A 128 -11.17 4.65 -4.93
CA ALA A 128 -11.83 3.53 -5.59
C ALA A 128 -10.91 2.70 -6.52
N PRO A 129 -9.76 2.18 -6.04
CA PRO A 129 -9.17 1.01 -6.68
C PRO A 129 -10.16 -0.15 -6.58
N VAL A 130 -10.59 -0.64 -7.74
CA VAL A 130 -11.60 -1.70 -7.88
C VAL A 130 -11.03 -3.03 -7.39
N LEU A 131 -9.76 -3.28 -7.66
CA LEU A 131 -9.01 -4.47 -7.23
C LEU A 131 -7.73 -4.02 -6.53
N ALA A 132 -7.25 -4.83 -5.59
CA ALA A 132 -5.99 -4.62 -4.88
C ALA A 132 -5.98 -3.30 -4.06
N ASN A 133 -4.84 -2.61 -3.99
CA ASN A 133 -4.58 -1.62 -2.95
C ASN A 133 -4.66 -0.18 -3.46
N GLY A 134 -4.77 0.77 -2.54
CA GLY A 134 -4.50 2.17 -2.88
C GLY A 134 -3.02 2.41 -3.18
N ILE A 135 -2.15 2.07 -2.22
CA ILE A 135 -0.70 2.14 -2.37
C ILE A 135 -0.07 0.82 -1.90
N ALA A 136 0.72 0.18 -2.75
CA ALA A 136 1.41 -1.06 -2.46
C ALA A 136 2.93 -0.97 -2.63
N ILE A 137 3.66 -1.43 -1.62
CA ILE A 137 5.11 -1.57 -1.66
C ILE A 137 5.44 -3.05 -1.58
N TYR A 138 6.06 -3.58 -2.63
CA TYR A 138 6.54 -4.96 -2.71
C TYR A 138 8.06 -5.00 -2.65
N GLY A 139 8.60 -5.33 -1.47
CA GLY A 139 10.03 -5.32 -1.20
C GLY A 139 10.69 -3.94 -1.38
N GLY A 140 12.00 -3.93 -1.58
CA GLY A 140 12.78 -2.70 -1.75
C GLY A 140 13.44 -2.23 -0.46
N ARG A 141 14.07 -1.05 -0.49
CA ARG A 141 14.72 -0.46 0.69
C ARG A 141 14.57 1.05 0.78
N ASP A 142 14.51 1.58 1.99
CA ASP A 142 14.55 3.03 2.22
C ASP A 142 13.46 3.83 1.45
N ASN A 143 12.27 3.26 1.30
CA ASN A 143 11.15 3.89 0.58
C ASN A 143 10.20 4.59 1.56
N THR A 144 9.56 5.66 1.09
CA THR A 144 8.63 6.48 1.89
C THR A 144 7.28 6.63 1.19
N VAL A 145 6.22 6.44 1.96
CA VAL A 145 4.83 6.71 1.59
C VAL A 145 4.28 7.70 2.61
N SER A 146 4.06 8.97 2.23
CA SER A 146 3.63 9.98 3.20
C SER A 146 2.57 10.96 2.72
N ASP A 147 1.76 11.49 3.63
CA ASP A 147 0.83 12.58 3.31
C ASP A 147 -0.20 12.22 2.21
N ASN A 148 -0.49 10.94 1.98
CA ASN A 148 -1.45 10.51 0.97
C ASN A 148 -2.87 10.32 1.55
N LEU A 149 -3.88 10.55 0.72
CA LEU A 149 -5.26 10.17 0.98
C LEU A 149 -5.63 8.96 0.13
N VAL A 150 -6.06 7.87 0.77
CA VAL A 150 -6.59 6.68 0.09
C VAL A 150 -8.02 6.44 0.53
N ALA A 151 -8.96 6.30 -0.40
CA ALA A 151 -10.35 6.05 -0.05
C ALA A 151 -11.03 4.98 -0.89
N ASP A 152 -11.99 4.29 -0.27
CA ASP A 152 -13.01 3.47 -0.95
C ASP A 152 -12.45 2.30 -1.76
N THR A 153 -11.44 1.57 -1.25
CA THR A 153 -10.96 0.34 -1.90
C THR A 153 -12.10 -0.69 -2.01
N VAL A 154 -12.19 -1.45 -3.12
CA VAL A 154 -13.41 -2.22 -3.42
C VAL A 154 -13.24 -3.75 -3.30
N ARG A 155 -12.13 -4.34 -3.78
CA ARG A 155 -11.96 -5.80 -3.77
C ARG A 155 -10.51 -6.23 -3.53
N GLU A 156 -10.31 -7.21 -2.63
CA GLU A 156 -9.04 -7.94 -2.43
C GLU A 156 -7.79 -7.05 -2.18
N GLY A 157 -7.94 -5.92 -1.49
CA GLY A 157 -6.79 -5.13 -1.04
C GLY A 157 -7.13 -4.01 -0.07
N GLY A 158 -6.08 -3.45 0.52
CA GLY A 158 -6.16 -2.45 1.58
C GLY A 158 -5.98 -1.02 1.06
N GLY A 159 -5.96 -0.05 1.97
CA GLY A 159 -5.55 1.31 1.63
C GLY A 159 -4.05 1.38 1.34
N LEU A 160 -3.26 0.86 2.29
CA LEU A 160 -1.80 0.82 2.25
C LEU A 160 -1.33 -0.63 2.42
N HIS A 161 -0.31 -1.03 1.67
CA HIS A 161 0.21 -2.39 1.71
C HIS A 161 1.74 -2.42 1.74
N ALA A 162 2.29 -3.27 2.60
CA ALA A 162 3.67 -3.73 2.49
C ALA A 162 3.69 -5.25 2.37
N GLY A 163 4.06 -5.76 1.21
CA GLY A 163 4.03 -7.20 0.91
C GLY A 163 5.39 -7.72 0.51
N TYR A 164 5.92 -8.71 1.23
CA TYR A 164 6.96 -9.55 0.66
C TYR A 164 6.29 -10.64 -0.17
N ARG A 165 5.88 -10.28 -1.40
CA ARG A 165 5.13 -11.13 -2.33
C ARG A 165 5.46 -10.81 -3.78
N HIS A 166 4.91 -11.61 -4.69
CA HIS A 166 5.07 -11.45 -6.15
C HIS A 166 6.53 -11.54 -6.63
N GLY A 167 7.35 -12.37 -5.98
CA GLY A 167 8.74 -12.51 -6.34
C GLY A 167 9.53 -11.21 -6.19
N SER A 168 9.10 -10.31 -5.29
CA SER A 168 9.86 -9.12 -4.97
C SER A 168 11.19 -9.49 -4.31
N THR A 169 12.12 -8.55 -4.27
CA THR A 169 13.24 -8.61 -3.31
C THR A 169 12.70 -8.59 -1.89
N ARG A 170 13.53 -8.98 -0.91
CA ARG A 170 13.20 -8.72 0.50
C ARG A 170 13.12 -7.21 0.78
N PHE A 171 12.43 -6.84 1.85
CA PHE A 171 12.57 -5.52 2.44
C PHE A 171 13.95 -5.37 3.08
N ASP A 172 14.55 -4.19 2.96
CA ASP A 172 15.79 -3.83 3.63
C ASP A 172 15.77 -2.35 4.06
N GLY A 173 16.69 -1.94 4.92
CA GLY A 173 16.71 -0.58 5.45
C GLY A 173 15.41 -0.23 6.19
N THR A 174 14.80 0.92 5.85
CA THR A 174 13.53 1.36 6.46
C THR A 174 12.42 1.63 5.45
N LEU A 175 11.26 1.00 5.61
CA LEU A 175 10.02 1.43 4.96
C LEU A 175 9.25 2.37 5.89
N THR A 176 8.85 3.54 5.40
CA THR A 176 8.10 4.52 6.19
C THR A 176 6.72 4.78 5.59
N PHE A 177 5.68 4.60 6.40
CA PHE A 177 4.34 5.16 6.20
C PHE A 177 4.15 6.31 7.19
N ALA A 178 4.02 7.55 6.72
CA ALA A 178 3.91 8.72 7.60
C ALA A 178 2.77 9.66 7.20
N ARG A 179 1.91 10.08 8.13
CA ARG A 179 0.85 11.08 7.86
C ARG A 179 -0.11 10.70 6.73
N ASN A 180 -0.34 9.41 6.52
CA ASN A 180 -1.33 8.97 5.53
C ASN A 180 -2.71 8.94 6.18
N THR A 181 -3.74 9.23 5.39
CA THR A 181 -5.14 9.02 5.79
C THR A 181 -5.76 7.98 4.87
N THR A 182 -6.34 6.93 5.45
CA THR A 182 -7.21 6.02 4.71
C THR A 182 -8.65 6.20 5.16
N VAL A 183 -9.61 6.19 4.23
CA VAL A 183 -11.04 6.33 4.53
C VAL A 183 -11.81 5.20 3.87
N ARG A 184 -12.57 4.41 4.63
CA ARG A 184 -13.34 3.27 4.08
C ARG A 184 -12.48 2.32 3.24
N ALA A 185 -11.30 2.00 3.79
CA ALA A 185 -10.32 1.13 3.16
C ALA A 185 -10.26 -0.25 3.83
N GLY A 186 -9.71 -1.23 3.12
CA GLY A 186 -9.73 -2.63 3.52
C GLY A 186 -11.08 -3.25 3.18
N VAL A 187 -11.09 -4.45 2.59
CA VAL A 187 -12.30 -5.12 2.08
C VAL A 187 -12.21 -6.63 2.25
N LEU A 188 -13.28 -7.34 1.92
CA LEU A 188 -13.28 -8.79 1.91
C LEU A 188 -12.28 -9.31 0.87
N ASP A 189 -11.39 -10.20 1.29
CA ASP A 189 -10.70 -11.09 0.36
C ASP A 189 -11.60 -12.31 0.11
N MET A 190 -12.04 -12.50 -1.13
CA MET A 190 -12.99 -13.57 -1.47
C MET A 190 -12.34 -14.96 -1.52
N ASN A 191 -11.02 -15.04 -1.59
CA ASN A 191 -10.29 -16.31 -1.57
C ASN A 191 -10.07 -16.76 -0.12
N TRP A 192 -9.81 -15.81 0.77
CA TRP A 192 -9.58 -16.06 2.18
C TRP A 192 -10.82 -15.93 3.04
N ASN A 193 -11.94 -15.42 2.53
CA ASN A 193 -13.19 -15.23 3.28
C ASN A 193 -13.00 -14.49 4.62
N PHE A 194 -12.11 -13.50 4.66
CA PHE A 194 -12.00 -12.54 5.75
C PHE A 194 -11.53 -11.18 5.21
N GLY A 195 -11.69 -10.13 6.01
CA GLY A 195 -11.28 -8.78 5.65
C GLY A 195 -9.77 -8.56 5.65
N VAL A 196 -9.27 -7.79 4.67
CA VAL A 196 -7.94 -7.19 4.72
C VAL A 196 -7.97 -5.84 5.44
N GLY A 197 -6.87 -5.52 6.12
CA GLY A 197 -6.75 -4.28 6.87
C GLY A 197 -6.62 -3.04 5.98
N ALA A 198 -6.98 -1.87 6.50
CA ALA A 198 -6.71 -0.59 5.83
C ALA A 198 -5.21 -0.36 5.61
N LEU A 199 -4.36 -0.76 6.57
CA LEU A 199 -2.95 -1.06 6.38
C LEU A 199 -2.72 -2.55 6.62
N TRP A 200 -1.99 -3.22 5.73
CA TRP A 200 -1.69 -4.64 5.92
C TRP A 200 -0.29 -5.06 5.48
N PHE A 201 0.32 -5.90 6.31
CA PHE A 201 1.63 -6.50 6.11
C PHE A 201 1.47 -7.96 5.69
N TYR A 202 2.11 -8.36 4.60
CA TYR A 202 1.98 -9.72 4.09
C TYR A 202 3.32 -10.39 3.80
N ALA A 203 3.68 -11.33 4.68
CA ALA A 203 4.88 -12.15 4.59
C ALA A 203 4.59 -13.46 3.80
N LEU A 204 4.46 -13.35 2.46
CA LEU A 204 4.18 -14.50 1.60
C LEU A 204 5.45 -15.25 1.18
N ASP A 205 6.41 -14.54 0.61
CA ASP A 205 7.60 -15.11 -0.02
C ASP A 205 8.77 -15.27 0.96
N GLY A 206 8.65 -14.74 2.19
CA GLY A 206 9.65 -14.90 3.24
C GLY A 206 9.37 -14.03 4.46
N VAL A 207 10.35 -14.01 5.38
CA VAL A 207 10.34 -13.20 6.61
C VAL A 207 10.39 -11.70 6.30
N MET A 208 9.61 -10.92 7.04
CA MET A 208 9.67 -9.46 7.06
C MET A 208 10.27 -9.00 8.41
N ASP A 209 11.55 -8.65 8.42
CA ASP A 209 12.32 -8.22 9.60
C ASP A 209 13.03 -6.86 9.42
N ALA A 210 12.94 -6.26 8.23
CA ALA A 210 13.36 -4.89 7.99
C ALA A 210 12.52 -3.91 8.81
N ARG A 211 13.06 -2.72 9.07
CA ARG A 211 12.37 -1.72 9.87
C ARG A 211 11.18 -1.17 9.10
N ILE A 212 9.99 -1.22 9.70
CA ILE A 212 8.80 -0.57 9.16
C ILE A 212 8.29 0.44 10.19
N ASN A 213 8.22 1.71 9.80
CA ASN A 213 7.65 2.77 10.62
C ASN A 213 6.26 3.13 10.09
N VAL A 214 5.27 3.23 10.97
CA VAL A 214 3.94 3.76 10.71
C VAL A 214 3.71 4.90 11.69
N THR A 215 3.64 6.14 11.20
CA THR A 215 3.65 7.34 12.04
C THR A 215 2.54 8.31 11.66
N ASP A 216 1.95 8.97 12.66
CA ASP A 216 1.04 10.11 12.50
C ASP A 216 -0.13 9.86 11.51
N SER A 217 -0.56 8.61 11.35
CA SER A 217 -1.51 8.20 10.32
C SER A 217 -2.92 8.00 10.87
N SER A 218 -3.92 8.17 10.02
CA SER A 218 -5.34 8.03 10.38
C SER A 218 -6.03 6.95 9.55
N PHE A 219 -6.63 5.98 10.23
CA PHE A 219 -7.43 4.92 9.61
C PHE A 219 -8.90 5.12 9.99
N LEU A 220 -9.66 5.69 9.06
CA LEU A 220 -11.03 6.16 9.28
C LEU A 220 -12.03 5.23 8.57
N ASP A 221 -13.04 4.77 9.31
CA ASP A 221 -14.14 3.94 8.83
C ASP A 221 -13.68 2.70 8.04
N SER A 222 -12.55 2.09 8.42
CA SER A 222 -12.04 0.88 7.75
C SER A 222 -13.14 -0.19 7.67
N THR A 223 -13.38 -0.77 6.49
CA THR A 223 -14.51 -1.71 6.33
C THR A 223 -14.36 -2.92 7.25
N TYR A 224 -13.12 -3.37 7.45
CA TYR A 224 -12.76 -4.47 8.35
C TYR A 224 -11.78 -4.00 9.43
N SER A 225 -10.56 -4.54 9.48
CA SER A 225 -9.57 -4.14 10.47
C SER A 225 -8.81 -2.89 10.03
N ALA A 226 -8.28 -2.14 10.98
CA ALA A 226 -7.42 -1.00 10.64
C ALA A 226 -6.03 -1.48 10.23
N ILE A 227 -5.33 -2.22 11.10
CA ILE A 227 -4.00 -2.75 10.83
C ILE A 227 -4.05 -4.27 10.85
N MET A 228 -3.44 -4.89 9.84
CA MET A 228 -3.38 -6.34 9.70
C MET A 228 -1.95 -6.82 9.46
N ALA A 229 -1.60 -7.97 10.02
CA ALA A 229 -0.37 -8.69 9.66
C ALA A 229 -0.73 -10.16 9.35
N VAL A 230 -0.23 -10.69 8.24
CA VAL A 230 -0.58 -12.05 7.76
C VAL A 230 0.60 -12.71 7.06
N LYS A 231 0.63 -14.05 7.07
CA LYS A 231 1.59 -14.88 6.32
C LYS A 231 0.91 -15.71 5.25
N GLY A 232 1.69 -16.19 4.28
CA GLY A 232 1.22 -17.20 3.35
C GLY A 232 1.03 -18.54 4.05
N TYR A 233 -0.06 -19.25 3.81
CA TYR A 233 -0.22 -20.63 4.30
C TYR A 233 0.36 -21.63 3.29
N PRO A 234 1.09 -22.69 3.71
CA PRO A 234 1.42 -23.11 5.08
C PRO A 234 2.80 -22.62 5.58
N THR A 235 3.28 -21.45 5.13
CA THR A 235 4.63 -20.98 5.44
C THR A 235 4.80 -20.62 6.93
N ALA A 236 6.02 -20.75 7.43
CA ALA A 236 6.41 -20.34 8.78
C ALA A 236 6.98 -18.91 8.81
N ASN A 237 6.59 -18.06 7.86
CA ASN A 237 7.08 -16.69 7.77
C ASN A 237 6.60 -15.84 8.96
N SER A 238 7.34 -14.79 9.25
CA SER A 238 7.09 -13.86 10.35
C SER A 238 7.05 -12.40 9.88
N VAL A 239 6.39 -11.56 10.67
CA VAL A 239 6.42 -10.10 10.55
C VAL A 239 6.92 -9.52 11.86
N SER A 240 8.02 -8.77 11.83
CA SER A 240 8.66 -8.18 13.00
C SER A 240 9.25 -6.81 12.69
N ASN A 241 9.78 -6.10 13.70
CA ASN A 241 10.43 -4.80 13.54
C ASN A 241 9.51 -3.71 12.95
N VAL A 242 8.21 -3.83 13.27
CA VAL A 242 7.19 -2.84 12.94
C VAL A 242 6.98 -1.91 14.14
N HIS A 243 7.01 -0.61 13.89
CA HIS A 243 6.82 0.44 14.89
C HIS A 243 5.66 1.33 14.47
N VAL A 244 4.61 1.35 15.29
CA VAL A 244 3.40 2.14 15.07
C VAL A 244 3.34 3.24 16.12
N GLU A 245 3.34 4.50 15.69
CA GLU A 245 3.39 5.66 16.58
C GLU A 245 2.39 6.74 16.17
N ASN A 246 1.68 7.31 17.15
CA ASN A 246 0.72 8.41 16.96
C ASN A 246 -0.33 8.11 15.88
N VAL A 247 -0.97 6.93 15.96
CA VAL A 247 -1.96 6.50 14.99
C VAL A 247 -3.36 6.67 15.55
N CYS A 248 -4.25 7.26 14.75
CA CYS A 248 -5.68 7.32 15.04
C CYS A 248 -6.41 6.21 14.26
N ILE A 249 -7.19 5.40 14.97
CA ILE A 249 -8.10 4.41 14.39
C ILE A 249 -9.52 4.78 14.84
N ASP A 250 -10.41 5.02 13.89
CA ASP A 250 -11.77 5.39 14.20
C ASP A 250 -12.75 4.72 13.26
N GLY A 251 -13.68 3.95 13.82
CA GLY A 251 -14.76 3.34 13.04
C GLY A 251 -14.36 2.06 12.29
N ALA A 252 -13.29 1.37 12.69
CA ALA A 252 -12.93 0.09 12.08
C ALA A 252 -14.05 -0.95 12.30
N GLY A 253 -14.58 -1.50 11.20
CA GLY A 253 -15.74 -2.40 11.22
C GLY A 253 -15.53 -3.71 11.98
N THR A 254 -14.27 -4.15 12.13
CA THR A 254 -13.93 -5.30 12.98
C THR A 254 -12.97 -4.92 14.10
N TYR A 255 -11.68 -4.90 13.81
CA TYR A 255 -10.61 -4.85 14.81
C TYR A 255 -9.72 -3.63 14.62
N ALA A 256 -9.11 -3.12 15.70
CA ALA A 256 -7.96 -2.24 15.50
C ALA A 256 -6.81 -3.04 14.87
N LEU A 257 -6.51 -4.22 15.42
CA LEU A 257 -5.44 -5.12 14.98
C LEU A 257 -5.97 -6.52 14.62
N GLN A 258 -5.60 -7.03 13.44
CA GLN A 258 -5.86 -8.41 13.01
C GLN A 258 -4.53 -9.14 12.73
N LEU A 259 -4.17 -10.10 13.57
CA LEU A 259 -2.82 -10.69 13.61
C LEU A 259 -2.86 -12.18 13.27
N GLN A 260 -2.44 -12.52 12.05
CA GLN A 260 -2.46 -13.86 11.43
C GLN A 260 -1.06 -14.30 10.98
N VAL A 261 -0.05 -13.95 11.77
CA VAL A 261 1.35 -14.26 11.52
C VAL A 261 2.10 -14.27 12.84
N VAL A 262 3.21 -15.00 12.90
CA VAL A 262 4.12 -14.95 14.05
C VAL A 262 5.04 -13.73 13.99
N GLY A 263 5.47 -13.23 15.14
CA GLY A 263 6.44 -12.12 15.21
C GLY A 263 6.02 -11.07 16.23
N GLY A 264 6.16 -9.78 15.91
CA GLY A 264 5.80 -8.72 16.85
C GLY A 264 5.97 -7.29 16.36
N ALA A 265 5.32 -6.36 17.06
CA ALA A 265 5.37 -4.93 16.76
C ALA A 265 5.30 -4.09 18.04
N SER A 266 5.80 -2.86 17.98
CA SER A 266 5.65 -1.88 19.07
C SER A 266 4.63 -0.82 18.72
N PHE A 267 3.84 -0.40 19.71
CA PHE A 267 2.79 0.60 19.56
C PHE A 267 2.97 1.71 20.59
N ALA A 268 2.97 2.96 20.16
CA ALA A 268 3.02 4.15 21.03
C ALA A 268 1.97 5.18 20.58
N GLY A 269 1.21 5.77 21.50
CA GLY A 269 0.25 6.81 21.16
C GLY A 269 -0.82 6.37 20.15
N VAL A 270 -1.19 5.08 20.11
CA VAL A 270 -2.25 4.58 19.22
C VAL A 270 -3.59 4.72 19.93
N ASP A 271 -4.44 5.59 19.41
CA ASP A 271 -5.81 5.81 19.89
C ASP A 271 -6.80 5.13 18.94
N ALA A 272 -7.57 4.18 19.48
CA ALA A 272 -8.59 3.46 18.74
C ALA A 272 -9.97 3.66 19.36
N ARG A 273 -10.97 3.93 18.54
CA ARG A 273 -12.34 4.16 19.01
C ARG A 273 -13.36 3.68 17.98
N ASN A 274 -14.59 3.49 18.46
CA ASN A 274 -15.71 3.02 17.65
C ASN A 274 -15.39 1.72 16.89
N LEU A 275 -14.70 0.78 17.54
CA LEU A 275 -14.39 -0.53 16.94
C LEU A 275 -15.64 -1.39 16.89
N GLY A 276 -15.90 -2.04 15.75
CA GLY A 276 -17.09 -2.87 15.56
C GLY A 276 -17.07 -4.18 16.34
N VAL A 277 -15.88 -4.71 16.69
CA VAL A 277 -15.74 -5.98 17.41
C VAL A 277 -14.81 -5.89 18.63
N ALA A 278 -13.51 -5.69 18.42
CA ALA A 278 -12.51 -5.73 19.50
C ALA A 278 -11.25 -4.93 19.14
N GLY A 279 -10.38 -4.68 20.12
CA GLY A 279 -9.07 -4.09 19.89
C GLY A 279 -8.19 -4.99 19.04
N VAL A 280 -7.98 -6.22 19.49
CA VAL A 280 -7.08 -7.18 18.86
C VAL A 280 -7.80 -8.49 18.61
N TRP A 281 -7.68 -9.01 17.39
CA TRP A 281 -7.95 -10.41 17.09
C TRP A 281 -6.64 -11.10 16.71
N ARG A 282 -6.40 -12.30 17.28
CA ARG A 282 -5.18 -13.08 17.06
C ARG A 282 -5.48 -14.49 16.58
N GLY A 283 -4.93 -14.82 15.42
CA GLY A 283 -4.91 -16.17 14.85
C GLY A 283 -3.60 -16.91 15.09
N ASP A 284 -2.50 -16.17 15.28
CA ASP A 284 -1.16 -16.70 15.54
C ASP A 284 -0.49 -15.94 16.72
N PRO A 285 0.52 -16.55 17.37
CA PRO A 285 1.32 -15.86 18.41
C PRO A 285 2.05 -14.62 17.86
N PHE A 286 1.71 -13.43 18.34
CA PHE A 286 2.34 -12.18 17.91
C PHE A 286 2.59 -11.27 19.12
N ASP A 287 3.81 -10.79 19.31
CA ASP A 287 4.16 -9.96 20.46
C ASP A 287 3.73 -8.51 20.22
N ILE A 288 2.89 -7.97 21.09
CA ILE A 288 2.54 -6.54 21.10
C ILE A 288 3.32 -5.88 22.22
N THR A 289 4.25 -5.00 21.84
CA THR A 289 5.00 -4.18 22.79
C THR A 289 4.29 -2.85 22.97
N ASP A 290 3.68 -2.64 24.14
CA ASP A 290 3.12 -1.35 24.54
C ASP A 290 4.26 -0.39 24.93
N ALA A 291 4.52 0.61 24.08
CA ALA A 291 5.53 1.64 24.29
C ALA A 291 4.93 2.93 24.90
N GLY A 292 3.67 2.90 25.36
CA GLY A 292 3.00 3.96 26.11
C GLY A 292 2.04 4.81 25.30
N GLY A 293 1.04 5.39 25.97
CA GLY A 293 0.07 6.33 25.36
C GLY A 293 -1.03 5.67 24.51
N ASN A 294 -1.15 4.35 24.51
CA ASN A 294 -2.17 3.63 23.75
C ASN A 294 -3.55 3.63 24.45
N SER A 295 -4.64 3.83 23.71
CA SER A 295 -6.01 3.89 24.25
C SER A 295 -7.05 3.22 23.35
N GLY A 296 -8.02 2.52 23.96
CA GLY A 296 -9.24 2.07 23.29
C GLY A 296 -9.17 0.79 22.45
N TRP A 297 -8.06 0.05 22.50
CA TRP A 297 -7.89 -1.25 21.82
C TRP A 297 -7.28 -2.35 22.71
N GLN A 298 -7.45 -2.28 24.03
CA GLN A 298 -6.87 -3.25 24.98
C GLN A 298 -7.62 -4.59 25.04
N THR A 299 -8.78 -4.73 24.38
CA THR A 299 -9.48 -6.02 24.32
C THR A 299 -8.76 -6.95 23.36
N ASP A 300 -8.44 -8.16 23.82
CA ASP A 300 -7.70 -9.16 23.07
C ASP A 300 -8.53 -10.44 22.99
N ILE A 301 -8.91 -10.83 21.78
CA ILE A 301 -9.68 -12.04 21.53
C ILE A 301 -8.87 -13.05 20.71
N HIS A 302 -8.98 -14.29 21.15
CA HIS A 302 -8.43 -15.48 20.53
C HIS A 302 -9.62 -16.34 20.13
N TRP A 303 -9.48 -17.18 19.10
CA TRP A 303 -10.47 -18.15 18.63
C TRP A 303 -11.53 -17.64 17.64
N ASN A 304 -11.99 -18.57 16.79
CA ASN A 304 -12.88 -18.43 15.62
C ASN A 304 -12.24 -17.74 14.41
N TRP A 305 -12.74 -18.09 13.22
CA TRP A 305 -12.40 -17.44 11.96
C TRP A 305 -12.64 -15.92 12.07
N PRO A 306 -11.78 -15.05 11.50
CA PRO A 306 -12.00 -13.62 11.56
C PRO A 306 -13.36 -13.25 10.96
N MET A 307 -13.99 -12.22 11.50
CA MET A 307 -15.32 -11.79 11.04
C MET A 307 -15.30 -11.39 9.56
N ASP A 308 -16.17 -12.00 8.77
CA ASP A 308 -16.31 -11.79 7.33
C ASP A 308 -17.47 -10.83 6.97
N GLN A 309 -18.37 -10.54 7.93
CA GLN A 309 -19.52 -9.64 7.78
C GLN A 309 -19.59 -8.54 8.85
N PRO A 310 -18.75 -7.50 8.77
CA PRO A 310 -18.76 -6.39 9.71
C PRO A 310 -20.13 -5.68 9.69
N GLN A 311 -20.61 -5.30 10.88
CA GLN A 311 -21.79 -4.44 10.98
C GLN A 311 -21.37 -3.00 10.67
N PRO A 312 -22.18 -2.21 9.95
CA PRO A 312 -21.88 -0.81 9.72
C PRO A 312 -21.69 -0.07 11.05
N VAL A 313 -20.52 0.54 11.24
CA VAL A 313 -20.28 1.45 12.36
C VAL A 313 -20.78 2.82 11.94
N ALA A 314 -21.52 3.50 12.82
CA ALA A 314 -21.99 4.86 12.54
C ALA A 314 -20.76 5.79 12.44
N PRO A 315 -20.69 6.67 11.42
CA PRO A 315 -19.54 7.54 11.23
C PRO A 315 -19.33 8.44 12.46
N PRO A 316 -18.07 8.59 12.91
CA PRO A 316 -17.73 9.37 14.09
C PRO A 316 -17.95 10.87 13.87
N THR A 317 -18.02 11.63 14.96
CA THR A 317 -18.29 13.08 14.93
C THR A 317 -17.05 13.97 14.79
N ASN A 318 -15.83 13.41 14.72
CA ASN A 318 -14.53 13.97 14.26
C ASN A 318 -13.37 13.40 15.08
N CYS A 319 -12.26 13.00 14.44
CA CYS A 319 -10.95 12.80 15.08
C CYS A 319 -10.36 14.17 15.42
N ALA A 320 -9.95 14.36 16.67
CA ALA A 320 -9.33 15.58 17.19
C ALA A 320 -7.84 15.34 17.39
#